data_AF-A0A9P9IMK0-F1
#
_entry.id   AF-A0A9P9IMK0-F1
#
_cell.length_a   1.000
_cell.length_b   1.000
_cell.length_c   1.000
_cell.angle_alpha   90.00
_cell.angle_beta   90.00
_cell.angle_gamma   90.00
#
_symmetry.space_group_name_H-M   'P 1'
#
loop_
_entity.id
_entity.type
_entity.pdbx_description
1 polymer ?
#
loop_
_entity_poly.entity_id
_entity_poly.type
_entity_poly.pdbx_seq_one_letter_code
_entity_poly.pdbx_strand_id
1 'polypeptide(L)'
;MGQSQSVSCSIEIEASPAAVRSVFLDFPRLLEWSQWTIEASAPGKHPTELKAGDGIKAKFESFKFPATITENTTEHLEWVGSLPGILTGTHGFYFYPSSQHPGSTTFTQKETLSGLLAFVFGPGWSRRKNMLENWNVFNADLKREVEKNSY
;
A
#
# COMPACT_ATOMS: atom_id res chain seq x y z
N MET A 1 -23.58 -10.03 -10.95
CA MET A 1 -22.28 -10.49 -10.42
C MET A 1 -21.25 -9.43 -10.80
N GLY A 2 -20.73 -8.67 -9.84
CA GLY A 2 -19.72 -7.65 -10.12
C GLY A 2 -18.40 -8.30 -10.51
N GLN A 3 -17.73 -7.77 -11.52
CA GLN A 3 -16.39 -8.24 -11.88
C GLN A 3 -15.39 -7.78 -10.80
N SER A 4 -14.40 -8.62 -10.50
CA SER A 4 -13.26 -8.30 -9.67
C SER A 4 -11.96 -8.53 -10.44
N GLN A 5 -10.96 -7.69 -10.15
CA GLN A 5 -9.61 -7.79 -10.71
C GLN A 5 -8.62 -7.67 -9.56
N SER A 6 -7.67 -8.60 -9.48
CA SER A 6 -6.58 -8.56 -8.53
C SER A 6 -5.28 -8.20 -9.24
N VAL A 7 -4.52 -7.31 -8.62
CA VAL A 7 -3.22 -6.85 -9.08
C VAL A 7 -2.27 -6.91 -7.90
N SER A 8 -1.05 -7.39 -8.13
CA SER A 8 -0.02 -7.47 -7.10
C SER A 8 1.36 -7.19 -7.67
N CYS A 9 2.22 -6.60 -6.87
CA CYS A 9 3.65 -6.45 -7.14
C CYS A 9 4.44 -6.68 -5.86
N SER A 10 5.67 -7.18 -6.00
CA SER A 10 6.55 -7.43 -4.86
C SER A 10 7.97 -6.95 -5.15
N ILE A 11 8.71 -6.63 -4.09
CA ILE A 11 10.11 -6.23 -4.14
C ILE A 11 10.86 -6.80 -2.93
N GLU A 12 12.15 -7.05 -3.10
CA GLU A 12 13.06 -7.42 -2.01
C GLU A 12 13.77 -6.18 -1.47
N ILE A 13 13.70 -5.98 -0.16
CA ILE A 13 14.32 -4.85 0.57
C ILE A 13 15.33 -5.43 1.55
N GLU A 14 16.56 -4.92 1.54
CA GLU A 14 17.68 -5.38 2.38
C GLU A 14 17.57 -4.80 3.81
N ALA A 15 16.42 -5.02 4.44
CA ALA A 15 16.15 -4.63 5.82
C ALA A 15 15.11 -5.55 6.44
N SER A 16 15.04 -5.57 7.77
CA SER A 16 14.07 -6.38 8.51
C SER A 16 12.63 -5.92 8.27
N PRO A 17 11.62 -6.81 8.38
CA PRO A 17 10.22 -6.44 8.15
C PRO A 17 9.73 -5.34 9.09
N ALA A 18 10.23 -5.34 10.32
CA ALA A 18 9.93 -4.31 11.31
C ALA A 18 10.46 -2.93 10.88
N ALA A 19 11.67 -2.86 10.31
CA ALA A 19 12.26 -1.61 9.83
C ALA A 19 11.48 -1.08 8.62
N VAL A 20 11.19 -1.93 7.63
CA VAL A 20 10.40 -1.56 6.45
C VAL A 20 9.02 -1.04 6.86
N ARG A 21 8.34 -1.76 7.76
CA ARG A 21 7.03 -1.37 8.27
C ARG A 21 7.08 -0.06 9.05
N SER A 22 8.14 0.17 9.83
CA SER A 22 8.30 1.44 10.57
C SER A 22 8.40 2.63 9.62
N VAL A 23 9.20 2.53 8.55
CA VAL A 23 9.33 3.60 7.55
C VAL A 23 8.03 3.79 6.77
N PHE A 24 7.38 2.70 6.38
CA PHE A 24 6.10 2.77 5.68
C PHE A 24 4.99 3.43 6.51
N LEU A 25 4.94 3.14 7.81
CA LEU A 25 3.97 3.74 8.73
C LEU A 25 4.36 5.14 9.20
N ASP A 26 5.50 5.69 8.77
CA ASP A 26 5.88 7.07 9.06
C ASP A 26 5.17 8.03 8.10
N PHE A 27 3.86 8.18 8.32
CA PHE A 27 2.99 8.98 7.46
C PHE A 27 3.43 10.43 7.28
N PRO A 28 3.89 11.15 8.32
CA PRO A 28 4.44 12.49 8.15
C PRO A 28 5.62 12.56 7.18
N ARG A 29 6.46 11.52 7.15
CA ARG A 29 7.66 11.47 6.31
C ARG A 29 7.43 10.83 4.94
N LEU A 30 6.27 10.21 4.69
CA LEU A 30 5.94 9.62 3.37
C LEU A 30 6.14 10.62 2.21
N LEU A 31 5.81 11.89 2.41
CA LEU A 31 5.95 12.95 1.40
C LEU A 31 7.40 13.36 1.13
N GLU A 32 8.35 13.00 2.01
CA GLU A 32 9.78 13.32 1.82
C GLU A 32 10.43 12.43 0.76
N TRP A 33 9.96 11.19 0.63
CA TRP A 33 10.58 10.18 -0.23
C TRP A 33 9.62 9.54 -1.25
N SER A 34 8.30 9.69 -1.09
CA SER A 34 7.30 9.16 -2.02
C SER A 34 6.32 10.23 -2.49
N GLN A 35 5.65 9.96 -3.62
CA GLN A 35 4.52 10.79 -4.08
C GLN A 35 3.19 10.44 -3.40
N TRP A 36 3.20 9.51 -2.45
CA TRP A 36 2.02 9.02 -1.75
C TRP A 36 1.82 9.82 -0.47
N THR A 37 0.56 10.09 -0.12
CA THR A 37 0.23 10.67 1.18
C THR A 37 -0.83 9.81 1.83
N ILE A 38 -0.57 9.36 3.05
CA ILE A 38 -1.53 8.62 3.85
C ILE A 38 -1.69 9.38 5.15
N GLU A 39 -2.92 9.69 5.52
CA GLU A 39 -3.23 10.43 6.73
C GLU A 39 -4.28 9.66 7.54
N ALA A 40 -4.11 9.58 8.85
CA ALA A 40 -5.18 9.11 9.72
C ALA A 40 -6.36 10.10 9.68
N SER A 41 -7.60 9.61 9.55
CA SER A 41 -8.77 10.49 9.57
C SER A 41 -9.02 11.10 10.94
N ALA A 42 -8.60 10.40 12.00
CA ALA A 42 -8.64 10.89 13.37
C ALA A 42 -7.35 11.68 13.69
N PRO A 43 -7.44 12.95 14.13
CA PRO A 43 -6.27 13.72 14.52
C PRO A 43 -5.58 13.10 15.74
N GLY A 44 -4.26 12.96 15.68
CA GLY A 44 -3.44 12.49 16.80
C GLY A 44 -3.35 10.96 16.98
N LYS A 45 -3.96 10.15 16.12
CA LYS A 45 -3.71 8.69 16.11
C LYS A 45 -2.41 8.40 15.38
N HIS A 46 -1.50 7.67 16.03
CA HIS A 46 -0.28 7.24 15.37
C HIS A 46 -0.61 6.14 14.34
N PRO A 47 0.05 6.08 13.17
CA PRO A 47 -0.22 5.07 12.14
C PRO A 47 -0.09 3.62 12.63
N THR A 48 0.79 3.39 13.62
CA THR A 48 0.95 2.08 14.27
C THR A 48 -0.21 1.69 15.18
N GLU A 49 -1.04 2.64 15.59
CA GLU A 49 -2.19 2.44 16.49
C GLU A 49 -3.51 2.28 15.73
N LEU A 50 -3.49 2.45 14.40
CA LEU A 50 -4.67 2.28 13.56
C LEU A 50 -5.18 0.85 13.66
N LYS A 51 -6.46 0.68 14.00
CA LYS A 51 -7.12 -0.62 14.11
C LYS A 51 -8.14 -0.80 13.01
N ALA A 52 -8.60 -2.04 12.84
CA ALA A 52 -9.74 -2.34 12.00
C ALA A 52 -10.92 -1.42 12.34
N GLY A 53 -11.48 -0.76 11.32
CA GLY A 53 -12.54 0.24 11.45
C GLY A 53 -12.06 1.69 11.52
N ASP A 54 -10.76 1.95 11.70
CA ASP A 54 -10.23 3.31 11.64
C ASP A 54 -10.17 3.83 10.20
N GLY A 55 -10.62 5.07 10.02
CA GLY A 55 -10.57 5.75 8.72
C GLY A 55 -9.18 6.33 8.45
N ILE A 56 -8.72 6.19 7.21
CA ILE A 56 -7.54 6.86 6.66
C ILE A 56 -7.92 7.61 5.38
N LYS A 57 -7.14 8.62 5.04
CA LYS A 57 -7.22 9.35 3.78
C LYS A 57 -5.96 9.03 3.01
N ALA A 58 -6.12 8.32 1.92
CA ALA A 58 -5.02 8.03 1.02
C ALA A 58 -5.09 8.98 -0.18
N LYS A 59 -3.94 9.48 -0.59
CA LYS A 59 -3.77 10.32 -1.78
C LYS A 59 -2.68 9.71 -2.64
N PHE A 60 -3.02 9.46 -3.90
CA PHE A 60 -2.11 8.99 -4.93
C PHE A 60 -2.20 9.94 -6.11
N GLU A 61 -1.08 10.56 -6.46
CA GLU A 61 -1.04 11.63 -7.47
C GLU A 61 -2.09 12.73 -7.18
N SER A 62 -3.10 12.87 -8.05
CA SER A 62 -4.21 13.82 -7.93
C SER A 62 -5.49 13.20 -7.35
N PHE A 63 -5.50 11.90 -7.08
CA PHE A 63 -6.65 11.20 -6.54
C PHE A 63 -6.57 11.11 -5.02
N LYS A 64 -7.61 11.62 -4.35
CA LYS A 64 -7.81 11.47 -2.90
C LYS A 64 -9.01 10.57 -2.68
N PHE A 65 -8.89 9.58 -1.81
CA PHE A 65 -10.04 8.79 -1.41
C PHE A 65 -10.00 8.42 0.07
N PRO A 66 -11.17 8.34 0.73
CA PRO A 66 -11.27 7.76 2.05
C PRO A 66 -11.12 6.24 1.95
N ALA A 67 -10.35 5.67 2.86
CA ALA A 67 -10.27 4.22 3.06
C ALA A 67 -10.44 3.90 4.53
N THR A 68 -10.83 2.66 4.82
CA THR A 68 -10.98 2.17 6.19
C THR A 68 -10.03 1.00 6.38
N ILE A 69 -9.24 1.04 7.44
CA ILE A 69 -8.35 -0.06 7.82
C ILE A 69 -9.20 -1.30 8.10
N THR A 70 -8.87 -2.41 7.47
CA THR A 70 -9.50 -3.71 7.70
C THR A 70 -8.61 -4.58 8.58
N GLU A 71 -7.29 -4.45 8.44
CA GLU A 71 -6.32 -5.19 9.23
C GLU A 71 -5.03 -4.37 9.43
N ASN A 72 -4.45 -4.43 10.63
CA ASN A 72 -3.14 -3.83 10.90
C ASN A 72 -2.38 -4.71 11.90
N THR A 73 -1.55 -5.59 11.38
CA THR A 73 -0.66 -6.48 12.13
C THR A 73 0.79 -6.13 11.87
N THR A 74 1.71 -6.87 12.49
CA THR A 74 3.16 -6.69 12.29
C THR A 74 3.63 -7.09 10.90
N GLU A 75 2.88 -7.96 10.21
CA GLU A 75 3.24 -8.50 8.90
C GLU A 75 2.35 -7.99 7.77
N HIS A 76 1.19 -7.42 8.09
CA HIS A 76 0.17 -7.05 7.11
C HIS A 76 -0.54 -5.77 7.52
N LEU A 77 -0.72 -4.85 6.57
CA LEU A 77 -1.64 -3.72 6.69
C LEU A 77 -2.62 -3.78 5.53
N GLU A 78 -3.91 -3.77 5.82
CA GLU A 78 -4.97 -3.77 4.81
C GLU A 78 -5.95 -2.64 5.06
N TRP A 79 -6.38 -2.03 3.96
CA TRP A 79 -7.51 -1.13 3.98
C TRP A 79 -8.43 -1.35 2.78
N VAL A 80 -9.68 -0.95 2.96
CA VAL A 80 -10.67 -0.90 1.89
C VAL A 80 -10.99 0.54 1.54
N GLY A 81 -10.68 0.93 0.31
CA GLY A 81 -11.14 2.18 -0.30
C GLY A 81 -12.43 1.93 -1.07
N SER A 82 -13.42 2.81 -0.91
CA SER A 82 -14.66 2.72 -1.68
C SER A 82 -15.03 4.06 -2.28
N LEU A 83 -15.30 4.05 -3.59
CA LEU A 83 -15.96 5.12 -4.33
C LEU A 83 -17.38 4.63 -4.66
N PRO A 84 -18.41 5.05 -3.89
CA PRO A 84 -19.77 4.54 -4.02
C PRO A 84 -20.28 4.58 -5.46
N GLY A 85 -20.73 3.43 -5.96
CA GLY A 85 -21.27 3.28 -7.33
C GLY A 85 -20.23 3.16 -8.45
N ILE A 86 -18.93 3.29 -8.15
CA ILE A 86 -17.86 3.27 -9.17
C ILE A 86 -16.94 2.06 -8.97
N LEU A 87 -16.27 1.99 -7.81
CA LEU A 87 -15.18 1.05 -7.56
C LEU A 87 -14.95 0.88 -6.06
N THR A 88 -14.75 -0.36 -5.62
CA THR A 88 -14.26 -0.69 -4.28
C THR A 88 -12.94 -1.43 -4.43
N GLY A 89 -11.87 -0.90 -3.83
CA GLY A 89 -10.52 -1.48 -3.86
C GLY A 89 -10.08 -1.87 -2.46
N THR A 90 -9.81 -3.16 -2.25
CA THR A 90 -9.13 -3.64 -1.04
C THR A 90 -7.64 -3.71 -1.31
N HIS A 91 -6.86 -2.86 -0.65
CA HIS A 91 -5.41 -2.78 -0.81
C HIS A 91 -4.73 -3.32 0.45
N GLY A 92 -3.88 -4.34 0.27
CA GLY A 92 -3.07 -4.97 1.30
C GLY A 92 -1.57 -4.79 1.04
N PHE A 93 -0.83 -4.49 2.11
CA PHE A 93 0.61 -4.36 2.17
C PHE A 93 1.16 -5.45 3.08
N TYR A 94 2.01 -6.33 2.53
CA TYR A 94 2.59 -7.44 3.25
C TYR A 94 4.09 -7.23 3.42
N PHE A 95 4.58 -7.48 4.63
CA PHE A 95 5.96 -7.31 5.06
C PHE A 95 6.48 -8.66 5.56
N TYR A 96 6.77 -9.59 4.64
CA TYR A 96 7.25 -10.92 5.02
C TYR A 96 8.77 -11.00 5.03
N PRO A 97 9.38 -11.79 5.93
CA PRO A 97 10.81 -12.11 5.82
C PRO A 97 11.13 -12.71 4.46
N SER A 98 12.22 -12.26 3.84
CA SER A 98 12.67 -12.77 2.55
C SER A 98 13.09 -14.24 2.67
N SER A 99 12.63 -15.06 1.75
CA SER A 99 13.08 -16.45 1.60
C SER A 99 14.42 -16.55 0.86
N GLN A 100 14.85 -15.48 0.20
CA GLN A 100 16.07 -15.45 -0.64
C GLN A 100 17.26 -14.90 0.14
N HIS A 101 17.05 -13.88 0.98
CA HIS A 101 18.11 -13.18 1.69
C HIS A 101 17.80 -13.09 3.19
N PRO A 102 18.54 -13.80 4.06
CA PRO A 102 18.34 -13.72 5.51
C PRO A 102 18.45 -12.26 6.01
N GLY A 103 17.46 -11.81 6.78
CA GLY A 103 17.40 -10.44 7.30
C GLY A 103 16.79 -9.41 6.35
N SER A 104 16.45 -9.80 5.13
CA SER A 104 15.71 -8.95 4.17
C SER A 104 14.20 -9.16 4.27
N THR A 105 13.44 -8.31 3.58
CA THR A 105 11.96 -8.33 3.54
C THR A 105 11.46 -8.42 2.11
N THR A 106 10.56 -9.35 1.86
CA THR A 106 9.72 -9.36 0.66
C THR A 106 8.50 -8.47 0.91
N PHE A 107 8.56 -7.22 0.44
CA PHE A 107 7.44 -6.31 0.49
C PHE A 107 6.50 -6.58 -0.68
N THR A 108 5.21 -6.82 -0.40
CA THR A 108 4.21 -7.09 -1.44
C THR A 108 3.04 -6.13 -1.30
N GLN A 109 2.70 -5.45 -2.39
CA GLN A 109 1.45 -4.70 -2.52
C GLN A 109 0.46 -5.53 -3.32
N LYS A 110 -0.79 -5.58 -2.86
CA LYS A 110 -1.87 -6.29 -3.53
C LYS A 110 -3.14 -5.46 -3.46
N GLU A 111 -3.76 -5.19 -4.59
CA GLU A 111 -5.08 -4.58 -4.64
C GLU A 111 -6.09 -5.47 -5.35
N THR A 112 -7.23 -5.68 -4.70
CA THR A 112 -8.38 -6.35 -5.29
C THR A 112 -9.47 -5.32 -5.53
N LEU A 113 -9.65 -4.98 -6.80
CA LEU A 113 -10.64 -4.02 -7.26
C LEU A 113 -11.91 -4.74 -7.67
N SER A 114 -13.05 -4.26 -7.20
CA SER A 114 -14.37 -4.80 -7.50
C SER A 114 -15.34 -3.68 -7.87
N GLY A 115 -16.26 -3.95 -8.78
CA GLY A 115 -17.27 -2.98 -9.20
C GLY A 115 -17.43 -2.86 -10.71
N LEU A 116 -18.22 -1.86 -11.12
CA LEU A 116 -18.61 -1.69 -12.51
C LEU A 116 -17.43 -1.35 -13.43
N LEU A 117 -16.44 -0.61 -12.91
CA LEU A 117 -15.22 -0.24 -13.64
C LEU A 117 -14.01 -1.14 -13.32
N ALA A 118 -14.16 -2.23 -12.54
CA ALA A 118 -13.03 -3.09 -12.20
C ALA A 118 -12.35 -3.69 -13.45
N PHE A 119 -13.09 -3.90 -14.53
CA PHE A 119 -12.59 -4.49 -15.78
C PHE A 119 -11.42 -3.72 -16.41
N VAL A 120 -11.33 -2.38 -16.23
CA VAL A 120 -10.22 -1.58 -16.77
C VAL A 120 -8.89 -1.89 -16.08
N PHE A 121 -8.91 -2.60 -14.95
CA PHE A 121 -7.72 -3.08 -14.24
C PHE A 121 -7.38 -4.54 -14.59
N GLY A 122 -8.08 -5.11 -15.56
CA GLY A 122 -7.81 -6.44 -16.09
C GLY A 122 -6.54 -6.52 -16.95
N PRO A 123 -6.06 -7.73 -17.26
CA PRO A 123 -4.91 -7.94 -18.14
C PRO A 123 -5.09 -7.24 -19.50
N GLY A 124 -4.04 -6.57 -19.98
CA GLY A 124 -4.04 -5.89 -21.28
C GLY A 124 -4.47 -4.42 -21.28
N TRP A 125 -5.10 -3.94 -20.20
CA TRP A 125 -5.50 -2.53 -20.08
C TRP A 125 -4.36 -1.63 -19.57
N SER A 126 -4.24 -0.43 -20.14
CA SER A 126 -3.22 0.55 -19.74
C SER A 126 -3.35 0.98 -18.28
N ARG A 127 -4.57 1.03 -17.72
CA ARG A 127 -4.79 1.38 -16.30
C ARG A 127 -4.10 0.38 -15.35
N ARG A 128 -4.12 -0.91 -15.65
CA ARG A 128 -3.40 -1.93 -14.88
C ARG A 128 -1.89 -1.71 -14.94
N LYS A 129 -1.36 -1.41 -16.15
CA LYS A 129 0.07 -1.15 -16.35
C LYS A 129 0.54 0.08 -15.59
N ASN A 130 -0.16 1.20 -15.74
CA ASN A 130 0.15 2.45 -15.03
C ASN A 130 0.10 2.25 -13.50
N MET A 131 -0.86 1.47 -13.00
CA MET A 131 -0.95 1.16 -11.56
C MET A 131 0.26 0.35 -11.08
N LEU A 132 0.66 -0.68 -11.82
CA LEU A 132 1.86 -1.47 -11.52
C LEU A 132 3.15 -0.63 -11.60
N GLU A 133 3.26 0.25 -12.60
CA GLU A 133 4.40 1.16 -12.74
C GLU A 133 4.50 2.10 -11.54
N ASN A 134 3.40 2.73 -11.13
CA ASN A 134 3.35 3.59 -9.94
C ASN A 134 3.70 2.83 -8.65
N TRP A 135 3.20 1.60 -8.49
CA TRP A 135 3.55 0.77 -7.35
C TRP A 135 5.02 0.34 -7.34
N ASN A 136 5.60 0.05 -8.51
CA ASN A 136 7.01 -0.26 -8.64
C ASN A 136 7.90 0.94 -8.29
N VAL A 137 7.49 2.16 -8.66
CA VAL A 137 8.16 3.40 -8.24
C VAL A 137 8.09 3.53 -6.72
N PHE A 138 6.90 3.40 -6.13
CA PHE A 138 6.74 3.45 -4.66
C PHE A 138 7.58 2.39 -3.94
N ASN A 139 7.59 1.15 -4.44
CA ASN A 139 8.41 0.05 -3.92
C ASN A 139 9.91 0.41 -3.94
N ALA A 140 10.39 0.97 -5.06
CA ALA A 140 11.78 1.35 -5.22
C ALA A 140 12.17 2.53 -4.31
N ASP A 141 11.27 3.50 -4.11
CA ASP A 141 11.49 4.62 -3.21
C ASP A 141 11.49 4.17 -1.74
N LEU A 142 10.56 3.28 -1.35
CA LEU A 142 10.54 2.67 -0.01
C LEU A 142 11.82 1.87 0.24
N LYS A 143 12.23 1.03 -0.72
CA LYS A 143 13.50 0.27 -0.64
C LYS A 143 14.67 1.22 -0.37
N ARG A 144 14.79 2.28 -1.18
CA ARG A 144 15.86 3.26 -1.07
C ARG A 144 15.87 3.97 0.29
N GLU A 145 14.71 4.38 0.79
CA GLU A 145 14.62 5.08 2.07
C GLU A 145 14.93 4.17 3.26
N VAL A 146 14.46 2.93 3.23
CA VAL A 146 14.75 1.96 4.29
C VAL A 146 16.24 1.59 4.30
N GLU A 147 16.82 1.33 3.13
CA GLU A 147 18.23 0.93 3.01
C GLU A 147 19.19 2.07 3.35
N LYS A 148 18.83 3.33 3.07
CA LYS A 148 19.60 4.50 3.55
C LYS A 148 19.71 4.58 5.07
N ASN A 149 18.64 4.22 5.78
CA ASN A 149 18.57 4.29 7.25
C ASN A 149 19.14 3.03 7.94
N SER A 150 19.64 2.06 7.17
CA SER A 150 20.17 0.79 7.67
C SER A 150 21.71 0.76 7.77
N TYR A 151 22.38 1.89 7.55
CA TYR A 151 23.84 2.10 7.67
C TYR A 151 24.16 3.20 8.69
#